data_AF-A0A7S1YHY6-F1
#
_entry.id   AF-A0A7S1YHY6-F1
#
_cell.length_a   1.000
_cell.length_b   1.000
_cell.length_c   1.000
_cell.angle_alpha   90.00
_cell.angle_beta   90.00
_cell.angle_gamma   90.00
#
_symmetry.space_group_name_H-M   'P 1'
#
loop_
_entity.id
_entity.type
_entity.pdbx_description
1 polymer ?
#
loop_
_entity_poly.entity_id
_entity_poly.type
_entity_poly.pdbx_seq_one_letter_code
_entity_poly.pdbx_strand_id
1 'polypeptide(L)'
;DRIVITSGTLSPLDMYPRILSFQPVIAKSYAMTLPRPCVTPLVVTRGSDQTTISSQYELRSDPGVIRNYGQLLVEFSAIIPDGIVVFFPSYLYMEQVIGQWSELGILTRVQENKLMFAETPDAAEST
;
A
#
# COMPACT_ATOMS: atom_id res chain seq x y z
N ASP A 1 30.29 -25.25 1.79
CA ASP A 1 29.99 -23.90 1.26
C ASP A 1 29.29 -23.03 2.29
N ARG A 2 29.49 -21.71 2.22
CA ARG A 2 28.83 -20.72 3.09
C ARG A 2 27.80 -19.95 2.27
N ILE A 3 26.53 -20.01 2.66
CA ILE A 3 25.43 -19.30 2.01
C ILE A 3 25.11 -18.05 2.83
N VAL A 4 24.97 -16.91 2.16
CA VAL A 4 24.59 -15.64 2.78
C VAL A 4 23.23 -15.23 2.25
N ILE A 5 22.26 -15.03 3.16
CA ILE A 5 20.93 -14.52 2.82
C ILE A 5 20.95 -13.01 3.11
N THR A 6 20.61 -12.20 2.11
CA THR A 6 20.53 -10.74 2.25
C THR A 6 19.21 -10.25 1.68
N SER A 7 18.55 -9.34 2.39
CA SER A 7 17.40 -8.58 1.89
C SER A 7 17.17 -7.36 2.78
N GLY A 8 16.64 -6.29 2.19
CA GLY A 8 16.37 -5.02 2.87
C GLY A 8 15.05 -4.99 3.64
N THR A 9 14.18 -5.99 3.48
CA THR A 9 12.82 -6.01 4.04
C THR A 9 12.55 -7.21 4.96
N LEU A 10 13.55 -8.06 5.23
CA LEU A 10 13.38 -9.21 6.13
C LEU A 10 13.08 -8.73 7.56
N SER A 11 11.87 -9.01 8.02
CA SER A 11 11.46 -8.71 9.39
C SER A 11 10.28 -9.61 9.79
N PRO A 12 10.26 -10.17 11.01
CA PRO A 12 11.37 -10.25 11.95
C PRO A 12 12.40 -11.33 11.54
N LEU A 13 13.68 -11.13 11.87
CA LEU A 13 14.78 -12.01 11.41
C LEU A 13 14.77 -13.41 12.02
N ASP A 14 14.07 -13.61 13.14
CA ASP A 14 13.98 -14.89 13.85
C ASP A 14 12.99 -15.88 13.22
N MET A 15 12.11 -15.40 12.33
CA MET A 15 11.14 -16.21 11.62
C MET A 15 11.80 -17.16 10.61
N TYR A 16 12.73 -16.64 9.80
CA TYR A 16 13.31 -17.39 8.67
C TYR A 16 14.08 -18.66 9.08
N PRO A 17 14.93 -18.64 10.13
CA PRO A 17 15.60 -19.84 10.63
C PRO A 17 14.63 -20.95 11.03
N ARG A 18 13.48 -20.58 11.62
CA ARG A 18 12.46 -21.53 12.08
C ARG A 18 11.71 -22.16 10.91
N ILE A 19 11.33 -21.36 9.91
CA ILE A 19 10.58 -21.84 8.74
C ILE A 19 11.47 -22.74 7.87
N LEU A 20 12.69 -22.30 7.59
CA LEU A 20 13.60 -22.99 6.67
C LEU A 20 14.48 -24.05 7.36
N SER A 21 14.27 -24.28 8.66
CA SER A 21 14.98 -25.29 9.46
C SER A 21 16.51 -25.20 9.37
N PHE A 22 17.07 -23.99 9.56
CA PHE A 22 18.51 -23.79 9.61
C PHE A 22 18.92 -22.92 10.79
N GLN A 23 20.20 -22.98 11.17
CA GLN A 23 20.74 -22.18 12.25
C GLN A 23 21.77 -21.17 11.70
N PRO A 24 21.41 -19.88 11.59
CA PRO A 24 22.37 -18.87 11.14
C PRO A 24 23.45 -18.67 12.20
N VAL A 25 24.69 -18.52 11.75
CA VAL A 25 25.79 -18.08 12.62
C VAL A 25 25.62 -16.61 13.00
N ILE A 26 25.10 -15.79 12.07
CA ILE A 26 24.85 -14.36 12.27
C ILE A 26 23.49 -14.03 11.68
N ALA A 27 22.64 -13.36 12.47
CA ALA A 27 21.43 -12.70 12.01
C ALA A 27 21.47 -11.25 12.51
N LYS A 28 21.53 -10.29 11.60
CA LYS A 28 21.63 -8.86 11.93
C LYS A 28 20.78 -8.03 10.99
N SER A 29 20.12 -7.03 11.56
CA SER A 29 19.54 -5.91 10.83
C SER A 29 20.44 -4.70 11.01
N TYR A 30 20.63 -3.91 9.95
CA TYR A 30 21.41 -2.69 9.99
C TYR A 30 20.46 -1.51 9.90
N ALA A 31 20.50 -0.63 10.90
CA ALA A 31 19.70 0.58 10.89
C ALA A 31 20.19 1.53 9.78
N MET A 32 19.26 2.07 9.01
CA MET A 32 19.56 3.07 8.00
C MET A 32 19.97 4.38 8.69
N THR A 33 21.12 4.94 8.32
CA THR A 33 21.58 6.23 8.82
C THR A 33 21.64 7.21 7.67
N LEU A 34 20.85 8.29 7.75
CA LEU A 34 20.83 9.35 6.75
C LEU A 34 20.98 10.70 7.43
N PRO A 35 21.66 11.66 6.80
CA PRO A 35 21.90 12.99 7.38
C PRO A 35 20.62 13.82 7.54
N ARG A 36 19.53 13.41 6.88
CA ARG A 36 18.20 14.01 6.98
C ARG A 36 17.12 12.93 6.91
N PRO A 37 15.94 13.14 7.50
CA PRO A 37 14.81 12.24 7.31
C PRO A 37 14.36 12.28 5.84
N CYS A 38 14.58 11.19 5.11
CA CYS A 38 14.19 11.08 3.70
C CYS A 38 12.86 10.33 3.47
N VAL A 39 12.35 9.65 4.50
CA VAL A 39 11.11 8.88 4.47
C VAL A 39 10.26 9.29 5.67
N THR A 40 8.98 9.55 5.42
CA THR A 40 8.01 9.91 6.45
C THR A 40 6.87 8.88 6.44
N PRO A 41 6.97 7.81 7.25
CA PRO A 41 5.89 6.85 7.37
C PRO A 41 4.72 7.48 8.14
N LEU A 42 3.50 7.27 7.64
CA LEU A 42 2.27 7.74 8.26
C LEU A 42 1.24 6.61 8.25
N VAL A 43 0.58 6.39 9.39
CA VAL A 43 -0.53 5.44 9.51
C VAL A 43 -1.82 6.23 9.68
N VAL A 44 -2.71 6.14 8.69
CA VAL A 44 -4.03 6.77 8.72
C VAL A 44 -5.04 5.78 9.26
N THR A 45 -5.61 6.06 10.44
CA THR A 45 -6.52 5.14 11.14
C THR A 45 -8.00 5.53 11.01
N ARG A 46 -8.29 6.77 10.64
CA ARG A 46 -9.64 7.32 10.58
C ARG A 46 -9.83 8.22 9.37
N GLY A 47 -11.06 8.23 8.84
CA GLY A 47 -11.49 9.15 7.79
C GLY A 47 -11.84 10.54 8.33
N SER A 48 -12.14 11.45 7.41
CA SER A 48 -12.60 12.81 7.74
C SER A 48 -13.91 12.82 8.55
N ASP A 49 -14.72 11.78 8.39
CA ASP A 49 -15.95 11.53 9.15
C ASP A 49 -15.71 10.80 10.49
N GLN A 50 -14.45 10.67 10.94
CA GLN A 50 -14.03 9.98 12.17
C GLN A 50 -14.32 8.47 12.21
N THR A 51 -14.81 7.89 11.11
CA THR A 51 -15.00 6.44 11.02
C THR A 51 -13.65 5.74 10.88
N THR A 52 -13.56 4.53 11.46
CA THR A 52 -12.35 3.72 11.36
C THR A 52 -12.18 3.21 9.94
N ILE A 53 -11.02 3.47 9.35
CA ILE A 53 -10.67 2.95 8.03
C ILE A 53 -9.94 1.61 8.23
N SER A 54 -10.47 0.55 7.63
CA SER A 54 -9.88 -0.78 7.73
C SER A 54 -10.28 -1.66 6.54
N SER A 55 -9.34 -2.44 6.03
CA SER A 55 -9.59 -3.46 5.00
C SER A 55 -9.88 -4.85 5.59
N GLN A 56 -10.23 -4.94 6.88
CA GLN A 56 -10.69 -6.17 7.51
C GLN A 56 -11.93 -6.73 6.80
N TYR A 57 -12.09 -8.05 6.82
CA TYR A 57 -13.12 -8.75 6.03
C TYR A 57 -14.53 -8.20 6.27
N GLU A 58 -14.86 -7.85 7.52
CA GLU A 58 -16.18 -7.33 7.88
C GLU A 58 -16.41 -5.88 7.44
N LEU A 59 -15.35 -5.07 7.40
CA LEU A 59 -15.43 -3.63 7.17
C LEU A 59 -15.13 -3.23 5.72
N ARG A 60 -14.42 -4.08 4.96
CA ARG A 60 -13.95 -3.75 3.61
C ARG A 60 -15.06 -3.53 2.58
N SER A 61 -16.25 -4.08 2.81
CA SER A 61 -17.44 -3.91 1.98
C SER A 61 -18.33 -2.75 2.44
N ASP A 62 -17.98 -2.08 3.53
CA ASP A 62 -18.71 -0.90 4.00
C ASP A 62 -18.49 0.26 3.03
N PRO A 63 -19.56 0.81 2.42
CA PRO A 63 -19.46 1.96 1.51
C PRO A 63 -18.81 3.18 2.15
N GLY A 64 -18.96 3.37 3.47
CA GLY A 64 -18.33 4.47 4.20
C GLY A 64 -16.81 4.36 4.17
N VAL A 65 -16.28 3.14 4.38
CA VAL A 65 -14.84 2.87 4.34
C VAL A 65 -14.29 3.07 2.93
N ILE A 66 -14.98 2.56 1.92
CA ILE A 66 -14.56 2.69 0.50
C ILE A 66 -14.53 4.16 0.08
N ARG A 67 -15.56 4.94 0.46
CA ARG A 67 -15.59 6.38 0.23
C ARG A 67 -14.43 7.10 0.92
N ASN A 68 -14.09 6.72 2.16
CA ASN A 68 -13.03 7.36 2.91
C ASN A 68 -11.63 7.07 2.33
N TYR A 69 -11.38 5.87 1.80
CA TYR A 69 -10.16 5.62 1.03
C TYR A 69 -10.08 6.50 -0.22
N GLY A 70 -11.21 6.67 -0.92
CA GLY A 70 -11.27 7.51 -2.12
C GLY A 70 -11.05 8.99 -1.82
N GLN A 71 -11.65 9.49 -0.74
CA GLN A 71 -11.46 10.87 -0.28
C GLN A 71 -10.00 11.12 0.15
N LEU A 72 -9.38 10.16 0.83
CA LEU A 72 -7.95 10.21 1.18
C LEU A 72 -7.09 10.33 -0.08
N LEU A 73 -7.38 9.55 -1.13
CA LEU A 73 -6.65 9.60 -2.39
C LEU A 73 -6.81 10.94 -3.11
N VAL A 74 -8.01 11.54 -3.09
CA VAL A 74 -8.25 12.87 -3.67
C VAL A 74 -7.46 13.96 -2.94
N GLU A 75 -7.41 13.92 -1.61
CA GLU A 75 -6.64 14.88 -0.82
C GLU A 75 -5.13 14.74 -1.08
N PHE A 76 -4.62 13.51 -1.13
CA PHE A 76 -3.22 13.27 -1.46
C PHE A 76 -2.88 13.65 -2.90
N SER A 77 -3.77 13.40 -3.87
CA SER A 77 -3.51 13.74 -5.27
C SER A 77 -3.37 15.24 -5.51
N ALA A 78 -4.03 16.08 -4.70
CA ALA A 78 -3.90 17.53 -4.74
C ALA A 78 -2.60 18.06 -4.12
N ILE A 79 -2.02 17.35 -3.15
CA ILE A 79 -0.88 17.83 -2.35
C ILE A 79 0.45 17.23 -2.85
N ILE A 80 0.48 15.95 -3.19
CA ILE A 80 1.70 15.24 -3.57
C ILE A 80 2.09 15.64 -5.00
N PRO A 81 3.30 16.16 -5.25
CA PRO A 81 3.77 16.43 -6.60
C PRO A 81 4.01 15.12 -7.38
N ASP A 82 3.98 15.19 -8.71
CA ASP A 82 4.30 14.08 -9.60
C ASP A 82 3.35 12.87 -9.48
N GLY A 83 3.80 11.75 -8.91
CA GLY A 83 3.09 10.46 -8.95
C GLY A 83 2.74 9.88 -7.59
N ILE A 84 1.68 9.07 -7.57
CA ILE A 84 1.24 8.29 -6.39
C ILE A 84 1.12 6.84 -6.83
N VAL A 85 1.62 5.92 -6.00
CA VAL A 85 1.42 4.48 -6.18
C VAL A 85 0.51 3.98 -5.06
N VAL A 86 -0.62 3.35 -5.42
CA VAL A 86 -1.61 2.84 -4.48
C VAL A 86 -1.66 1.32 -4.59
N PHE A 87 -1.41 0.62 -3.49
CA PHE A 87 -1.48 -0.84 -3.44
C PHE A 87 -2.77 -1.30 -2.77
N PHE A 88 -3.42 -2.30 -3.38
CA PHE A 88 -4.60 -2.95 -2.82
C PHE A 88 -4.26 -4.37 -2.31
N PRO A 89 -4.99 -4.89 -1.30
CA PRO A 89 -4.78 -6.26 -0.82
C PRO A 89 -5.01 -7.37 -1.86
N SER A 90 -5.82 -7.12 -2.90
CA SER A 90 -6.03 -8.04 -4.01
C SER A 90 -6.60 -7.33 -5.24
N TYR A 91 -6.40 -7.91 -6.44
CA TYR A 91 -6.98 -7.39 -7.69
C TYR A 91 -8.52 -7.36 -7.66
N LEU A 92 -9.16 -8.42 -7.11
CA LEU A 92 -10.61 -8.44 -6.97
C LEU A 92 -11.12 -7.28 -6.11
N TYR A 93 -10.42 -6.95 -5.02
CA TYR A 93 -10.80 -5.82 -4.18
C TYR A 93 -10.55 -4.47 -4.88
N MET A 94 -9.45 -4.37 -5.62
CA MET A 94 -9.15 -3.19 -6.43
C MET A 94 -10.26 -2.91 -7.45
N GLU A 95 -10.68 -3.91 -8.23
CA GLU A 95 -11.75 -3.76 -9.22
C GLU A 95 -13.07 -3.31 -8.58
N GLN A 96 -13.44 -3.90 -7.44
CA GLN A 96 -14.65 -3.52 -6.70
C GLN A 96 -14.59 -2.07 -6.23
N VAL A 97 -13.47 -1.66 -5.64
CA VAL A 97 -13.29 -0.29 -5.12
C VAL A 97 -13.24 0.73 -6.26
N ILE A 98 -12.51 0.44 -7.34
CA ILE A 98 -12.45 1.31 -8.52
C ILE A 98 -13.84 1.45 -9.16
N GLY A 99 -14.61 0.36 -9.26
CA GLY A 99 -16.00 0.39 -9.73
C GLY A 99 -16.86 1.36 -8.93
N GLN A 100 -16.83 1.25 -7.60
CA GLN A 100 -17.58 2.16 -6.72
C GLN A 100 -17.07 3.61 -6.78
N TRP A 101 -15.76 3.81 -6.86
CA TRP A 101 -15.19 5.16 -7.01
C TRP A 101 -15.58 5.83 -8.33
N SER A 102 -15.77 5.04 -9.39
CA SER A 102 -16.29 5.52 -10.67
C SER A 102 -17.73 6.02 -10.52
N GLU A 103 -18.60 5.21 -9.90
CA GLU A 103 -20.00 5.56 -9.65
C GLU A 103 -20.16 6.79 -8.74
N LEU A 104 -19.28 6.94 -7.74
CA LEU A 104 -19.25 8.08 -6.83
C LEU A 104 -18.60 9.34 -7.41
N GLY A 105 -18.04 9.28 -8.63
CA GLY A 105 -17.33 10.39 -9.26
C GLY A 105 -15.99 10.75 -8.59
N ILE A 106 -15.47 9.87 -7.73
CA ILE A 106 -14.18 10.07 -7.04
C ILE A 106 -13.04 9.98 -8.05
N LEU A 107 -13.10 9.04 -8.99
CA LEU A 107 -12.07 8.85 -10.02
C LEU A 107 -11.87 10.12 -10.86
N THR A 108 -12.97 10.78 -11.24
CA THR A 108 -12.92 12.04 -11.99
C THR A 108 -12.17 13.13 -11.23
N ARG A 109 -12.42 13.26 -9.92
CA ARG A 109 -11.72 14.22 -9.07
C ARG A 109 -10.23 13.92 -8.93
N VAL A 110 -9.84 12.65 -8.93
CA VAL A 110 -8.42 12.27 -8.96
C VAL A 110 -7.81 12.62 -10.32
N GLN A 111 -8.54 12.38 -11.42
CA GLN A 111 -8.10 12.67 -12.80
C GLN A 111 -7.90 14.18 -13.07
N GLU A 112 -8.62 15.05 -12.37
CA GLU A 112 -8.38 16.50 -12.39
C GLU A 112 -6.96 16.87 -11.91
N ASN A 113 -6.39 16.08 -11.01
CA ASN A 113 -5.06 16.31 -10.44
C ASN A 113 -3.97 15.45 -11.10
N LYS A 114 -4.26 14.18 -11.40
CA LYS A 114 -3.27 13.19 -11.86
C LYS A 114 -3.89 12.18 -12.83
N LEU A 115 -3.14 11.82 -13.87
CA LEU A 115 -3.48 10.68 -14.72
C LEU A 115 -3.47 9.39 -13.90
N MET A 116 -4.48 8.55 -14.09
CA MET A 116 -4.59 7.27 -13.42
C MET A 116 -4.33 6.13 -14.39
N PHE A 117 -3.54 5.17 -13.93
CA PHE A 117 -3.26 3.91 -14.61
C PHE A 117 -3.57 2.79 -13.63
N ALA A 118 -4.50 1.92 -14.00
CA ALA A 118 -4.83 0.74 -13.22
C ALA A 118 -4.06 -0.45 -13.79
N GLU A 119 -3.42 -1.22 -12.92
CA GLU A 119 -2.74 -2.45 -13.30
C GLU A 119 -3.78 -3.49 -13.70
N THR A 120 -3.60 -4.12 -14.86
CA THR A 120 -4.37 -5.31 -15.25
C THR A 120 -3.50 -6.55 -15.06
N PRO A 121 -4.09 -7.70 -14.72
CA PRO A 121 -3.32 -8.93 -14.52
C PRO A 121 -2.68 -9.48 -15.81
N ASP A 122 -2.97 -8.88 -16.98
CA ASP A 122 -2.32 -9.24 -18.23
C ASP A 122 -0.99 -8.48 -18.38
N ALA A 123 0.10 -9.24 -18.45
CA ALA A 123 1.45 -8.70 -18.54
C ALA A 123 1.67 -7.84 -19.79
N ALA A 124 0.86 -8.01 -20.84
CA ALA A 124 0.96 -7.26 -22.09
C ALA A 124 0.44 -5.81 -21.97
N GLU A 125 -0.52 -5.54 -21.09
CA GLU A 125 -1.10 -4.20 -20.88
C GLU A 125 -0.33 -3.37 -19.84
N SER A 126 0.62 -4.00 -19.13
CA SER A 126 1.43 -3.38 -18.07
C SER A 126 2.75 -2.76 -18.56
N THR A 127 3.03 -2.77 -19.87
CA THR A 127 4.24 -2.24 -20.53
C THR A 127 3.91 -1.16 -21.54
#